data_AF-A0A920ANP0-F1
#
_entry.id   AF-A0A920ANP0-F1
#
_cell.length_a   1.000
_cell.length_b   1.000
_cell.length_c   1.000
_cell.angle_alpha   90.00
_cell.angle_beta   90.00
_cell.angle_gamma   90.00
#
_symmetry.space_group_name_H-M   'P 1'
#
loop_
_entity.id
_entity.type
_entity.pdbx_description
1 polymer ?
#
loop_
_entity_poly.entity_id
_entity_poly.type
_entity_poly.pdbx_seq_one_letter_code
_entity_poly.pdbx_strand_id
1 'polypeptide(L)' 'MEIIRLPGYIEDEKLNISKNYLVPKNKEKNGLKENEITFSDNAILKIIRNYTREAGVRNLDRQINKVCRKK' A
#
# COMPACT_ATOMS: atom_id res chain seq x y z
N MET A 1 -26.63 20.38 6.59
CA MET A 1 -25.28 19.79 6.55
C MET A 1 -25.35 18.61 5.61
N GLU A 2 -24.75 18.71 4.43
CA GLU A 2 -24.75 17.62 3.44
C GLU A 2 -23.73 16.56 3.88
N ILE A 3 -24.13 15.29 3.89
CA ILE A 3 -23.27 14.17 4.30
C ILE A 3 -22.82 13.41 3.05
N ILE A 4 -21.55 13.53 2.70
CA ILE A 4 -20.94 12.78 1.60
C ILE A 4 -20.46 11.43 2.12
N ARG A 5 -20.90 10.33 1.50
CA ARG A 5 -20.45 8.97 1.83
C ARG A 5 -19.32 8.56 0.89
N LEU A 6 -18.17 8.21 1.47
CA LEU A 6 -17.04 7.67 0.73
C LEU A 6 -16.97 6.16 0.97
N PRO A 7 -17.18 5.31 -0.06
CA PRO A 7 -17.05 3.87 0.09
C PRO A 7 -15.58 3.46 0.29
N GLY A 8 -15.39 2.22 0.74
CA GLY A 8 -14.06 1.60 0.78
C GLY A 8 -13.54 1.24 -0.61
N TYR A 9 -12.27 0.85 -0.67
CA TYR A 9 -11.61 0.47 -1.92
C TYR A 9 -11.71 -1.04 -2.17
N ILE A 10 -11.89 -1.42 -3.44
CA ILE A 10 -11.76 -2.82 -3.89
C ILE A 10 -10.28 -3.23 -4.00
N GLU A 11 -10.00 -4.53 -4.15
CA GLU A 11 -8.61 -5.03 -4.20
C GLU A 11 -7.78 -4.37 -5.30
N ASP A 12 -8.34 -4.23 -6.50
CA ASP A 12 -7.64 -3.63 -7.65
C ASP A 12 -7.37 -2.14 -7.46
N GLU A 13 -8.31 -1.41 -6.84
CA GLU A 13 -8.11 -0.01 -6.47
C GLU A 13 -6.98 0.12 -5.45
N LYS A 14 -6.95 -0.74 -4.42
CA LYS A 14 -5.87 -0.75 -3.43
C LYS A 14 -4.54 -1.12 -4.04
N LEU A 15 -4.51 -2.04 -5.00
CA LEU A 15 -3.31 -2.40 -5.75
C LEU A 15 -2.78 -1.18 -6.52
N ASN A 16 -3.63 -0.48 -7.26
CA ASN A 16 -3.26 0.73 -8.00
C ASN A 16 -2.80 1.86 -7.06
N ILE A 17 -3.51 2.11 -5.96
CA ILE A 17 -3.11 3.09 -4.94
C ILE A 17 -1.73 2.72 -4.37
N SER A 18 -1.49 1.43 -4.12
CA SER A 18 -0.22 0.97 -3.58
C SER A 18 0.93 1.20 -4.56
N LYS A 19 0.76 0.85 -5.83
CA LYS A 19 1.79 0.99 -6.86
C LYS A 19 2.11 2.46 -7.15
N ASN A 20 1.09 3.29 -7.28
CA ASN A 20 1.24 4.67 -7.72
C ASN A 20 1.60 5.63 -6.58
N TYR A 21 1.21 5.31 -5.34
CA TYR A 21 1.39 6.24 -4.22
C TYR A 21 2.11 5.62 -3.02
N LEU A 22 1.62 4.49 -2.47
CA LEU A 22 2.16 3.99 -1.20
C LEU A 22 3.59 3.47 -1.32
N VAL A 23 3.89 2.70 -2.36
CA VAL A 23 5.22 2.11 -2.58
C VAL A 23 6.26 3.21 -2.83
N PRO A 24 6.08 4.14 -3.79
CA PRO A 24 7.04 5.24 -4.00
C PRO A 24 7.23 6.10 -2.75
N LYS A 25 6.13 6.49 -2.10
CA LYS A 25 6.16 7.30 -0.87
C LYS A 25 6.93 6.62 0.25
N ASN A 26 6.74 5.32 0.46
CA ASN A 26 7.46 4.58 1.51
C ASN A 26 8.92 4.33 1.13
N LYS A 27 9.26 4.15 -0.16
CA LYS A 27 10.66 4.08 -0.60
C LYS A 27 11.39 5.39 -0.29
N GLU A 28 10.83 6.52 -0.72
CA GLU A 28 11.38 7.85 -0.49
C GLU A 28 11.56 8.13 1.01
N LYS A 29 10.51 7.87 1.81
CA LYS A 29 10.54 8.08 3.26
C LYS A 29 11.60 7.27 3.98
N ASN A 30 11.94 6.09 3.47
CA ASN A 30 12.98 5.23 4.04
C ASN A 30 14.34 5.40 3.35
N GLY A 31 14.49 6.35 2.41
CA GLY A 31 15.73 6.60 1.69
C GLY A 31 16.17 5.49 0.74
N LEU A 32 15.23 4.63 0.32
CA LEU A 32 15.52 3.48 -0.55
C LEU A 32 15.66 3.92 -2.00
N LYS A 33 16.71 3.43 -2.68
CA LYS A 33 16.86 3.63 -4.13
C LYS A 33 15.88 2.72 -4.89
N GLU A 34 15.56 3.07 -6.13
CA GLU A 34 14.61 2.31 -6.95
C GLU A 34 14.98 0.82 -7.09
N ASN A 35 16.28 0.55 -7.21
CA ASN A 35 16.85 -0.77 -7.45
C ASN A 35 17.02 -1.60 -6.17
N GLU A 36 16.88 -0.98 -4.98
CA GLU A 36 17.05 -1.73 -3.74
C GLU A 36 15.84 -2.61 -3.48
N ILE A 37 14.61 -2.13 -3.66
CA ILE A 37 13.39 -2.92 -3.43
C ILE A 37 12.44 -2.88 -4.62
N THR A 38 11.97 -4.05 -5.04
CA THR A 38 10.94 -4.17 -6.07
C THR A 38 9.75 -4.91 -5.47
N PHE A 39 8.56 -4.31 -5.60
CA PHE A 39 7.31 -4.95 -5.23
C PHE A 39 6.65 -5.48 -6.50
N SER A 40 6.36 -6.78 -6.54
CA SER A 40 5.51 -7.35 -7.59
C SER A 40 4.04 -7.20 -7.22
N ASP A 41 3.18 -7.16 -8.23
CA ASP A 41 1.72 -7.04 -8.05
C ASP A 41 1.18 -8.19 -7.17
N ASN A 42 1.68 -9.41 -7.39
CA ASN A 42 1.34 -10.56 -6.57
C ASN A 42 1.75 -10.42 -5.10
N ALA A 43 2.88 -9.76 -4.81
CA ALA A 43 3.29 -9.52 -3.44
C ALA A 43 2.36 -8.50 -2.75
N ILE A 44 1.98 -7.42 -3.44
CA ILE A 44 1.04 -6.43 -2.92
C ILE A 44 -0.34 -7.06 -2.71
N LEU A 45 -0.84 -7.85 -3.67
CA LEU A 45 -2.11 -8.57 -3.53
C LEU A 45 -2.11 -9.54 -2.34
N LYS A 46 -0.99 -10.24 -2.10
CA LYS A 46 -0.84 -11.07 -0.89
C LYS A 46 -0.92 -10.25 0.39
N ILE A 47 -0.31 -9.06 0.42
CA ILE A 47 -0.41 -8.15 1.57
C ILE A 47 -1.87 -7.72 1.77
N ILE A 48 -2.54 -7.29 0.71
CA ILE A 48 -3.94 -6.86 0.74
C ILE A 48 -4.82 -7.99 1.32
N ARG A 49 -4.71 -9.22 0.79
CA ARG A 49 -5.57 -10.34 1.17
C ARG A 49 -5.29 -10.92 2.55
N ASN A 50 -4.01 -11.10 2.88
CA ASN A 50 -3.62 -11.89 4.05
C ASN A 50 -3.23 -11.05 5.27
N TYR A 51 -2.89 -9.77 5.05
CA TYR A 51 -2.33 -8.92 6.11
C TYR A 51 -3.09 -7.61 6.31
N THR A 52 -4.13 -7.34 5.50
CA THR A 52 -5.00 -6.19 5.69
C THR A 52 -6.47 -6.63 5.71
N ARG A 53 -7.24 -6.13 6.67
CA ARG A 53 -8.69 -6.34 6.73
C ARG A 53 -9.35 -5.01 7.11
N GLU A 54 -9.32 -4.09 6.16
CA GLU A 54 -9.83 -2.73 6.29
C GLU A 54 -10.51 -2.27 4.99
N ALA A 55 -11.37 -1.25 5.06
CA ALA A 55 -11.94 -0.61 3.87
C ALA A 55 -10.94 0.34 3.19
N GLY A 56 -10.07 0.98 3.98
CA GLY A 56 -9.05 1.92 3.51
C GLY A 56 -7.72 1.27 3.14
N VAL A 57 -6.64 2.06 3.23
CA VAL A 57 -5.26 1.65 2.90
C VAL A 57 -4.24 1.96 4.02
N ARG A 58 -4.70 2.24 5.24
CA ARG A 58 -3.83 2.65 6.35
C ARG A 58 -2.99 1.48 6.87
N ASN A 59 -3.58 0.31 7.04
CA ASN A 59 -2.86 -0.91 7.37
C ASN A 59 -1.99 -1.37 6.19
N LEU A 60 -2.46 -1.20 4.95
CA LEU A 60 -1.67 -1.51 3.76
C LEU A 60 -0.38 -0.69 3.71
N ASP A 61 -0.47 0.62 3.93
CA ASP A 61 0.68 1.53 4.04
C ASP A 61 1.65 1.08 5.15
N ARG A 62 1.13 0.68 6.31
CA ARG A 62 1.96 0.18 7.42
C ARG A 62 2.70 -1.11 7.06
N GLN A 63 2.05 -2.06 6.38
CA GLN A 63 2.71 -3.30 5.97
C GLN A 63 3.80 -3.03 4.93
N ILE A 64 3.52 -2.18 3.94
CA ILE A 64 4.51 -1.77 2.94
C ILE A 64 5.71 -1.09 3.62
N ASN A 65 5.45 -0.16 4.54
CA ASN A 65 6.51 0.51 5.31
C ASN A 65 7.33 -0.49 6.14
N LYS A 66 6.70 -1.49 6.75
CA LYS A 66 7.40 -2.54 7.51
C LYS A 66 8.35 -3.34 6.61
N VAL A 67 7.93 -3.65 5.38
CA VAL A 67 8.79 -4.30 4.39
C VAL A 67 9.95 -3.38 3.98
N CYS A 68 9.68 -2.10 3.71
CA CYS A 68 10.71 -1.11 3.40
C CYS A 68 11.72 -0.90 4.54
N ARG A 69 11.30 -0.99 5.81
CA ARG A 69 12.21 -0.84 6.97
C ARG A 69 13.01 -2.10 7.30
N LYS A 70 12.54 -3.27 6.85
CA LYS A 70 13.23 -4.56 7.07
C LYS A 70 14.24 -4.87 5.95
N LYS A 71 14.40 -3.93 5.01
CA LYS A 71 15.43 -3.91 3.98
C LYS A 71 16.83 -4.04 4.57
#